data_AF-A0A352AMV7-F1
#
_entry.id   AF-A0A352AMV7-F1
#
_cell.length_a   1.000
_cell.length_b   1.000
_cell.length_c   1.000
_cell.angle_alpha   90.00
_cell.angle_beta   90.00
_cell.angle_gamma   90.00
#
_symmetry.space_group_name_H-M   'P 1'
#
loop_
_entity.id
_entity.type
_entity.pdbx_description
1 polymer ?
#
loop_
_entity_poly.entity_id
_entity_poly.type
_entity_poly.pdbx_seq_one_letter_code
_entity_poly.pdbx_strand_id
1 'polypeptide(L)' 'MILLILSAIYLGIAGTLFNKWIALIQRDKTLLFSDKKRCVIVAIVATVFWPIVVPVSYLELLDAQQNIKKF' A
#
# COMPACT_ATOMS: atom_id res chain seq x y z
N MET A 1 -28.03 -6.34 -4.99
CA MET A 1 -27.47 -5.21 -5.76
C MET A 1 -26.43 -4.41 -4.96
N ILE A 2 -26.73 -3.95 -3.73
CA ILE A 2 -25.80 -3.20 -2.87
C ILE A 2 -24.44 -3.90 -2.64
N LEU A 3 -24.45 -5.22 -2.37
CA LEU A 3 -23.23 -6.00 -2.08
C LEU A 3 -22.28 -6.07 -3.29
N LEU A 4 -22.80 -6.12 -4.51
CA LEU A 4 -21.99 -6.16 -5.73
C LEU A 4 -21.30 -4.82 -5.98
N ILE A 5 -21.98 -3.71 -5.69
CA ILE A 5 -21.42 -2.36 -5.83
C ILE A 5 -20.29 -2.16 -4.81
N LEU A 6 -20.51 -2.54 -3.55
CA LEU A 6 -19.48 -2.51 -2.51
C LEU A 6 -18.27 -3.35 -2.88
N SER A 7 -18.49 -4.57 -3.38
CA SER A 7 -17.42 -5.45 -3.86
C SER A 7 -16.64 -4.83 -5.02
N ALA A 8 -17.32 -4.22 -5.99
CA ALA A 8 -16.67 -3.59 -7.14
C ALA A 8 -15.81 -2.39 -6.73
N ILE A 9 -16.31 -1.56 -5.79
CA ILE A 9 -15.55 -0.43 -5.24
C ILE A 9 -14.33 -0.92 -4.47
N TYR A 10 -14.50 -1.94 -3.61
CA TYR A 10 -13.40 -2.54 -2.84
C TYR A 10 -12.29 -3.06 -3.77
N LEU A 11 -12.66 -3.82 -4.80
CA LEU A 11 -11.71 -4.36 -5.78
C LEU A 11 -11.07 -3.26 -6.64
N GLY A 12 -11.83 -2.23 -7.01
CA GLY A 12 -11.31 -1.07 -7.74
C GLY A 12 -10.21 -0.36 -6.96
N ILE A 13 -10.45 -0.07 -5.67
CA ILE A 13 -9.46 0.57 -4.81
C ILE A 13 -8.25 -0.34 -4.60
N ALA A 14 -8.47 -1.61 -4.30
CA ALA A 14 -7.40 -2.60 -4.15
C ALA A 14 -6.50 -2.68 -5.39
N GLY A 15 -7.10 -2.69 -6.60
CA GLY A 15 -6.36 -2.69 -7.86
C GLY A 15 -5.52 -1.43 -8.08
N THR A 16 -6.07 -0.24 -7.76
CA THR A 16 -5.32 1.01 -7.87
C THR A 16 -4.15 1.08 -6.89
N LEU A 17 -4.35 0.62 -5.65
CA LEU A 17 -3.30 0.54 -4.63
C LEU A 17 -2.21 -0.44 -5.10
N PHE A 18 -2.59 -1.63 -5.54
CA PHE A 18 -1.64 -2.63 -6.04
C PHE A 18 -0.77 -2.10 -7.18
N ASN A 19 -1.37 -1.42 -8.16
CA ASN A 19 -0.63 -0.80 -9.26
C ASN A 19 0.36 0.26 -8.76
N LYS A 20 -0.03 1.08 -7.77
CA LYS A 20 0.90 2.04 -7.15
C LYS A 20 2.06 1.34 -6.43
N TRP A 21 1.78 0.30 -5.65
CA TRP A 21 2.82 -0.47 -4.96
C TRP A 21 3.82 -1.07 -5.96
N ILE A 22 3.34 -1.70 -7.03
CA ILE A 22 4.20 -2.28 -8.08
C ILE A 22 4.99 -1.18 -8.80
N ALA A 23 4.37 -0.05 -9.13
CA ALA A 23 5.06 1.06 -9.78
C ALA A 23 6.19 1.63 -8.90
N LEU A 24 5.97 1.74 -7.59
CA LEU A 24 7.02 2.15 -6.63
C LEU A 24 8.17 1.13 -6.58
N ILE A 25 7.86 -0.16 -6.50
CA ILE A 25 8.85 -1.26 -6.49
C ILE A 25 9.65 -1.30 -7.79
N GLN A 26 9.03 -0.96 -8.93
CA GLN A 26 9.70 -0.89 -10.22
C GLN A 26 10.57 0.36 -10.37
N ARG A 27 10.15 1.48 -9.78
CA ARG A 27 10.89 2.75 -9.82
C ARG A 27 12.17 2.68 -8.99
N ASP A 28 12.18 1.87 -7.94
CA ASP A 28 13.34 1.65 -7.10
C ASP A 28 14.35 0.70 -7.78
N LYS A 29 15.30 1.29 -8.53
CA LYS A 29 16.34 0.54 -9.27
C LYS A 29 17.43 -0.05 -8.37
N THR A 30 17.39 0.27 -7.08
CA THR A 30 18.39 -0.10 -6.08
C THR A 30 18.16 -1.48 -5.47
N LEU A 31 16.98 -2.09 -5.70
CA LEU A 31 16.60 -3.37 -5.12
C LEU A 31 17.19 -4.54 -5.93
N LEU A 32 17.89 -5.46 -5.24
CA LEU A 32 18.32 -6.73 -5.79
C LEU A 32 17.10 -7.56 -6.24
N PHE A 33 17.23 -8.38 -7.29
CA PHE A 33 16.11 -9.18 -7.83
C PHE A 33 15.42 -10.07 -6.77
N SER A 34 16.14 -10.54 -5.76
CA SER A 34 15.61 -11.30 -4.62
C SER A 34 14.72 -10.47 -3.70
N ASP A 35 15.09 -9.22 -3.45
CA ASP A 35 14.35 -8.31 -2.57
C ASP A 35 13.10 -7.78 -3.27
N LYS A 36 13.18 -7.62 -4.60
CA LYS A 36 12.02 -7.26 -5.42
C LYS A 36 10.87 -8.25 -5.28
N LYS A 37 11.16 -9.55 -5.19
CA LYS A 37 10.12 -10.59 -4.95
C LYS A 37 9.48 -10.44 -3.58
N ARG A 38 10.27 -10.15 -2.54
CA ARG A 38 9.77 -9.91 -1.18
C ARG A 38 8.87 -8.67 -1.14
N CYS A 39 9.27 -7.59 -1.80
CA CYS A 39 8.44 -6.38 -1.91
C CYS A 39 7.12 -6.65 -2.64
N VAL A 40 7.11 -7.46 -3.69
CA VAL A 40 5.86 -7.84 -4.36
C VAL A 40 4.95 -8.66 -3.44
N ILE A 41 5.50 -9.61 -2.67
CA ILE A 41 4.71 -10.37 -1.69
C ILE A 41 4.10 -9.43 -0.65
N VAL A 42 4.89 -8.50 -0.12
CA VAL A 42 4.40 -7.49 0.84
C VAL A 42 3.34 -6.59 0.20
N ALA A 43 3.49 -6.20 -1.06
CA ALA A 43 2.49 -5.42 -1.78
C ALA A 43 1.16 -6.19 -1.94
N ILE A 44 1.22 -7.49 -2.23
CA ILE A 44 0.01 -8.34 -2.30
C ILE A 44 -0.67 -8.38 -0.93
N VAL A 45 0.07 -8.65 0.14
CA VAL A 45 -0.46 -8.68 1.51
C VAL A 45 -1.04 -7.30 1.88
N ALA A 46 -0.33 -6.22 1.57
CA ALA A 46 -0.77 -4.85 1.81
C ALA A 46 -2.07 -4.52 1.07
N THR A 47 -2.23 -4.99 -0.16
CA THR A 47 -3.46 -4.82 -0.95
C THR A 47 -4.62 -5.63 -0.39
N VAL A 48 -4.40 -6.86 0.09
CA VAL A 48 -5.47 -7.69 0.69
C VAL A 48 -5.94 -7.07 2.01
N PHE A 49 -4.99 -6.62 2.83
CA PHE A 49 -5.24 -6.00 4.13
C PHE A 49 -5.32 -4.46 4.07
N TRP A 50 -5.62 -3.89 2.89
CA TRP A 50 -5.67 -2.44 2.69
C TRP A 50 -6.54 -1.67 3.69
N PRO A 51 -7.69 -2.19 4.20
CA PRO A 51 -8.49 -1.45 5.17
C PRO A 51 -7.78 -1.25 6.51
N ILE A 52 -6.77 -2.06 6.83
CA ILE A 52 -5.96 -1.98 8.05
C ILE A 52 -4.62 -1.30 7.76
N VAL A 53 -4.00 -1.61 6.62
CA VAL A 53 -2.69 -1.07 6.24
C VAL A 53 -2.75 0.43 5.98
N VAL A 54 -3.83 0.92 5.35
CA VAL A 54 -4.02 2.36 5.08
C VAL A 54 -4.09 3.19 6.38
N PRO A 55 -4.93 2.88 7.39
CA PRO A 55 -4.95 3.66 8.61
C PRO A 55 -3.66 3.55 9.42
N VAL A 56 -3.03 2.37 9.48
CA VAL A 56 -1.74 2.20 10.18
C VAL A 56 -0.66 3.08 9.55
N SER A 57 -0.49 3.00 8.22
CA SER A 57 0.48 3.83 7.51
C SER A 57 0.18 5.34 7.63
N TYR A 58 -1.09 5.73 7.70
CA TYR A 58 -1.47 7.11 7.98
C TYR A 58 -1.07 7.56 9.39
N LEU A 59 -1.26 6.71 10.40
CA LEU A 59 -0.84 7.01 11.77
C LEU A 59 0.68 7.14 11.89
N GLU A 60 1.44 6.25 11.24
CA GLU A 60 2.90 6.34 11.20
C GLU A 60 3.37 7.62 10.49
N LEU A 61 2.74 7.98 9.37
CA LEU A 61 3.02 9.25 8.67
C LEU A 61 2.71 10.45 9.55
N LEU A 62 1.60 10.41 10.29
CA LEU A 62 1.20 11.49 11.20
C LEU A 62 2.21 11.65 12.33
N ASP A 63 2.66 10.56 12.94
CA ASP A 63 3.67 10.58 14.00
C ASP A 63 5.02 11.12 13.49
N ALA A 64 5.46 10.68 12.30
CA ALA A 64 6.66 11.19 11.67
C ALA A 64 6.59 12.70 11.40
N GLN A 65 5.45 13.21 10.92
CA GLN A 65 5.23 14.63 10.70
C GLN A 65 5.22 15.43 12.01
N GLN A 66 4.63 14.88 13.08
CA GLN A 66 4.63 15.51 14.40
C GLN A 66 6.03 15.57 15.03
N ASN A 67 6.86 14.54 14.81
CA ASN A 67 8.26 14.53 15.26
C ASN A 67 9.11 15.54 14.49
N ILE A 68 8.92 15.69 13.17
CA ILE A 68 9.62 16.71 12.37
C ILE A 68 9.23 18.13 12.79
N LYS A 69 7.95 18.36 13.10
CA LYS A 69 7.45 19.70 13.50
C LYS A 69 7.85 20.10 14.94
N LYS A 70 8.38 19.17 15.73
CA LYS A 70 8.90 19.44 17.09
C LYS A 70 10.39 19.83 17.11
N PHE A 71 11.10 19.69 15.99
CA PHE A 71 12.44 20.23 15.78
C PHE A 71 12.36 21.60 15.09
#